data_AF-A0A2V8KN34-F1
#
_entry.id   AF-A0A2V8KN34-F1
#
_cell.length_a   1.000
_cell.length_b   1.000
_cell.length_c   1.000
_cell.angle_alpha   90.00
_cell.angle_beta   90.00
_cell.angle_gamma   90.00
#
_symmetry.space_group_name_H-M   'P 1'
#
loop_
_entity.id
_entity.type
_entity.pdbx_description
1 polymer ?
#
loop_
_entity_poly.entity_id
_entity_poly.type
_entity_poly.pdbx_seq_one_letter_code
_entity_poly.pdbx_strand_id
1 'polypeptide(L)'
;MSPFVTFSPQVRQLQIASRRFVHAECIGGHVTPKCSVLVVTLSLHFTAAAQQADWVPIEVQLEQPYVAMQEAARLAANSRAQLRPVRSAIERERDEKINQCRDARKHSQRAQSTARKELKEINGSASRDTDSMAARRETLHVQIADLEHAIRNSAIECDHLIPAAFEVKLAKLHLIEHWPKRRDEIARRIEDGRARKRKHGDIDDIGYRRIVKQPEEDIAVGQQAAQQMTSSGLMPSPLQDLDIQHYVRELAGKIAESSDLKVPLHVTVIDSPNIAPITLPGGFLYIPFGLIRAAETEAQLAGVMSREIARIASRHGTRASKRSFMSKLFVPAAQVTTGLFTGGFSNAGTYYGVNYGLQGLGTLVDRALVESAEKYQKEADQLGVQYAWKAGFDPSGFIAFLDSLAKDEPVSRVPIVFRQGQVEKLGKRLLNEFAEIEYLPHKESYRTDSVEFQKIKEALQ
;
A
#
# COMPACT_ATOMS: atom_id res chain seq x y z
N MET A 1 -24.23 -7.28 49.58
CA MET A 1 -23.37 -8.40 49.15
C MET A 1 -22.59 -7.93 47.94
N SER A 2 -21.29 -7.75 48.13
CA SER A 2 -20.33 -7.26 47.13
C SER A 2 -19.45 -8.44 46.70
N PRO A 3 -18.79 -8.35 45.54
CA PRO A 3 -17.36 -8.60 45.55
C PRO A 3 -16.60 -7.43 44.92
N PHE A 4 -15.68 -6.90 45.72
CA PHE A 4 -14.57 -6.04 45.31
C PHE A 4 -13.59 -6.85 44.46
N VAL A 5 -13.15 -6.31 43.33
CA VAL A 5 -11.91 -6.73 42.67
C VAL A 5 -10.97 -5.54 42.68
N THR A 6 -9.95 -5.64 43.54
CA THR A 6 -8.87 -4.68 43.73
C THR A 6 -7.84 -4.81 42.60
N PHE A 7 -7.59 -3.71 41.88
CA PHE A 7 -6.41 -3.55 41.03
C PHE A 7 -5.19 -3.19 41.89
N SER A 8 -4.08 -3.91 41.73
CA SER A 8 -2.78 -3.60 42.35
C SER A 8 -1.81 -3.10 41.27
N PRO A 9 -1.11 -1.97 41.47
CA PRO A 9 -0.08 -1.50 40.56
C PRO A 9 1.29 -1.97 41.04
N GLN A 10 1.96 -2.86 40.28
CA GLN A 10 3.39 -3.11 40.50
C GLN A 10 4.23 -2.32 39.50
N VAL A 11 4.71 -1.18 40.00
CA VAL A 11 5.86 -0.42 39.52
C VAL A 11 7.10 -1.33 39.55
N ARG A 12 7.70 -1.64 38.40
CA ARG A 12 9.06 -2.20 38.34
C ARG A 12 10.08 -1.06 38.31
N GLN A 13 10.67 -0.77 39.46
CA GLN A 13 11.96 -0.09 39.50
C GLN A 13 13.06 -1.05 39.07
N LEU A 14 13.79 -0.69 38.03
CA LEU A 14 15.10 -1.24 37.69
C LEU A 14 16.17 -0.47 38.45
N GLN A 15 16.84 -1.13 39.41
CA GLN A 15 18.17 -0.79 39.89
C GLN A 15 18.88 -2.10 40.31
N ILE A 16 20.19 -2.29 40.31
CA ILE A 16 21.39 -1.69 39.70
C ILE A 16 22.45 -2.83 39.78
N ALA A 17 23.45 -2.77 38.90
CA ALA A 17 24.68 -3.57 38.86
C ALA A 17 25.19 -4.18 40.19
N SER A 18 25.45 -5.50 40.21
CA SER A 18 26.25 -6.12 41.27
C SER A 18 27.74 -6.14 40.87
N ARG A 19 28.52 -5.29 41.55
CA ARG A 19 29.98 -5.38 41.64
C ARG A 19 30.37 -6.60 42.48
N ARG A 20 31.40 -7.33 42.06
CA ARG A 20 32.05 -8.38 42.87
C ARG A 20 32.65 -7.75 44.14
N PHE A 21 32.18 -8.18 45.30
CA PHE A 21 32.87 -7.95 46.58
C PHE A 21 33.58 -9.23 47.00
N VAL A 22 34.90 -9.19 47.09
CA VAL A 22 35.71 -10.16 47.82
C VAL A 22 35.97 -9.53 49.19
N HIS A 23 35.37 -10.09 50.23
CA HIS A 23 35.75 -9.79 51.62
C HIS A 23 36.57 -10.97 52.15
N ALA A 24 37.82 -10.71 52.50
CA ALA A 24 38.66 -11.60 53.28
C ALA A 24 38.94 -10.90 54.60
N GLU A 25 38.29 -11.33 55.68
CA GLU A 25 38.67 -10.96 57.04
C GLU A 25 39.58 -12.07 57.59
N CYS A 26 40.82 -11.69 57.93
CA CYS A 26 41.72 -12.52 58.73
C CYS A 26 41.91 -11.84 60.08
N ILE A 27 41.28 -12.37 61.13
CA ILE A 27 41.56 -11.98 62.51
C ILE A 27 42.59 -12.97 63.08
N GLY A 28 43.71 -12.43 63.55
CA GLY A 28 44.84 -13.19 64.08
C GLY A 28 44.59 -13.78 65.47
N GLY A 29 45.21 -14.93 65.71
CA GLY A 29 45.28 -15.59 67.02
C GLY A 29 45.71 -17.05 66.92
N HIS A 30 47.02 -17.28 66.79
CA HIS A 30 47.79 -18.50 67.11
C HIS A 30 47.32 -19.91 66.62
N VAL A 31 48.25 -20.55 65.90
CA VAL A 31 48.46 -21.99 65.62
C VAL A 31 47.72 -22.63 64.42
N THR A 32 48.52 -22.81 63.34
CA THR A 32 48.34 -23.61 62.09
C THR A 32 47.34 -23.13 61.02
N PRO A 33 47.74 -22.96 59.74
CA PRO A 33 46.81 -22.64 58.67
C PRO A 33 46.28 -23.94 58.05
N LYS A 34 45.00 -24.24 58.29
CA LYS A 34 44.19 -24.99 57.32
C LYS A 34 43.13 -24.03 56.80
N CYS A 35 43.45 -23.30 55.72
CA CYS A 35 42.45 -22.58 54.94
C CYS A 35 41.60 -23.60 54.17
N SER A 36 40.52 -24.06 54.77
CA SER A 36 39.47 -24.76 54.03
C SER A 36 38.67 -23.74 53.23
N VAL A 37 38.99 -23.62 51.94
CA VAL A 37 38.15 -22.88 50.99
C VAL A 37 36.85 -23.65 50.83
N LEU A 38 35.80 -23.21 51.52
CA LEU A 38 34.45 -23.70 51.30
C LEU A 38 33.94 -23.08 49.99
N VAL A 39 34.23 -23.72 48.86
CA VAL A 39 33.56 -23.37 47.59
C VAL A 39 32.12 -23.87 47.70
N VAL A 40 31.21 -23.01 48.15
CA VAL A 40 29.78 -23.24 47.99
C VAL A 40 29.47 -23.05 46.51
N THR A 41 29.54 -24.13 45.73
CA THR A 41 28.92 -24.18 44.41
C THR A 41 27.41 -24.13 44.61
N LEU A 42 26.87 -22.91 44.67
CA LEU A 42 25.44 -22.69 44.51
C LEU A 42 25.11 -23.02 43.05
N SER A 43 24.81 -24.30 42.80
CA SER A 43 24.26 -24.76 41.52
C SER A 43 22.87 -24.16 41.38
N LEU A 44 22.81 -22.90 40.95
CA LEU A 44 21.61 -22.28 40.42
C LEU A 44 21.20 -23.13 39.22
N HIS A 45 20.32 -24.08 39.48
CA HIS A 45 19.48 -24.63 38.45
C HIS A 45 18.62 -23.46 38.00
N PHE A 46 19.11 -22.71 37.01
CA PHE A 46 18.22 -22.02 36.09
C PHE A 46 17.40 -23.13 35.45
N THR A 47 16.27 -23.48 36.07
CA THR A 47 15.12 -23.84 35.28
C THR A 47 14.91 -22.63 34.38
N ALA A 48 15.43 -22.73 33.16
CA ALA A 48 14.89 -22.00 32.04
C ALA A 48 13.43 -22.42 31.98
N ALA A 49 12.57 -21.76 32.75
CA ALA A 49 11.23 -21.50 32.33
C ALA A 49 11.42 -20.76 31.01
N ALA A 50 11.54 -21.54 29.92
CA ALA A 50 11.34 -21.07 28.58
C ALA A 50 10.05 -20.28 28.68
N GLN A 51 10.17 -18.96 28.66
CA GLN A 51 9.05 -18.05 28.62
C GLN A 51 8.27 -18.54 27.40
N GLN A 52 7.17 -19.25 27.64
CA GLN A 52 6.27 -19.70 26.61
C GLN A 52 5.93 -18.42 25.86
N ALA A 53 6.53 -18.25 24.69
CA ALA A 53 6.21 -17.14 23.83
C ALA A 53 4.73 -17.33 23.55
N ASP A 54 3.89 -16.49 24.17
CA ASP A 54 2.43 -16.57 24.04
C ASP A 54 2.11 -16.68 22.55
N TRP A 55 1.68 -17.88 22.14
CA TRP A 55 1.43 -18.19 20.75
C TRP A 55 0.16 -17.46 20.36
N VAL A 56 0.29 -16.41 19.56
CA VAL A 56 -0.86 -15.67 19.05
C VAL A 56 -1.52 -16.54 17.97
N PRO A 57 -2.82 -16.89 18.08
CA PRO A 57 -3.52 -17.64 17.04
C PRO A 57 -3.44 -16.98 15.68
N ILE A 58 -3.39 -17.77 14.59
CA ILE A 58 -3.27 -17.26 13.22
C ILE A 58 -4.40 -16.27 12.91
N GLU A 59 -5.60 -16.54 13.40
CA GLU A 59 -6.78 -15.70 13.24
C GLU A 59 -6.55 -14.31 13.84
N VAL A 60 -5.96 -14.24 15.04
CA VAL A 60 -5.63 -12.97 15.71
C VAL A 60 -4.51 -12.23 14.99
N GLN A 61 -3.56 -12.96 14.38
CA GLN A 61 -2.49 -12.38 13.56
C GLN A 61 -3.03 -11.77 12.26
N LEU A 62 -4.06 -12.36 11.64
CA LEU A 62 -4.67 -11.87 10.41
C LEU A 62 -5.46 -10.57 10.62
N GLU A 63 -5.87 -10.26 11.85
CA GLU A 63 -6.55 -9.00 12.17
C GLU A 63 -5.57 -7.85 12.48
N GLN A 64 -4.28 -8.13 12.69
CA GLN A 64 -3.28 -7.09 12.97
C GLN A 64 -3.04 -6.17 11.76
N PRO A 65 -2.76 -4.87 11.97
CA PRO A 65 -2.21 -4.00 10.93
C PRO A 65 -0.89 -4.55 10.38
N TYR A 66 -0.61 -4.33 9.10
CA TYR A 66 0.64 -4.73 8.45
C TYR A 66 1.87 -4.27 9.23
N VAL A 67 1.91 -3.01 9.70
CA VAL A 67 3.06 -2.49 10.45
C VAL A 67 3.31 -3.30 11.74
N ALA A 68 2.25 -3.71 12.44
CA ALA A 68 2.38 -4.55 13.63
C ALA A 68 2.91 -5.96 13.28
N MET A 69 2.61 -6.46 12.08
CA MET A 69 3.15 -7.74 11.58
C MET A 69 4.64 -7.69 11.22
N GLN A 70 5.19 -6.49 10.96
CA GLN A 70 6.62 -6.30 10.72
C GLN A 70 7.43 -6.53 12.01
N GLU A 71 7.00 -5.89 13.11
CA GLU A 71 7.64 -5.98 14.42
C GLU A 71 7.32 -7.27 15.16
N ALA A 72 6.25 -7.97 14.78
CA ALA A 72 5.83 -9.24 15.35
C ALA A 72 6.89 -10.34 15.14
N ALA A 73 7.96 -10.25 15.91
CA ALA A 73 9.00 -11.24 16.14
C ALA A 73 8.46 -12.51 16.85
N ARG A 74 7.14 -12.70 16.90
CA ARG A 74 6.44 -13.87 17.42
C ARG A 74 5.32 -14.33 16.49
N LEU A 75 5.45 -14.07 15.18
CA LEU A 75 4.89 -15.00 14.22
C LEU A 75 5.60 -16.33 14.50
N ALA A 76 4.90 -17.26 15.15
CA ALA A 76 5.39 -18.62 15.28
C ALA A 76 5.88 -19.05 13.90
N ALA A 77 7.00 -19.78 13.84
CA ALA A 77 7.44 -20.42 12.61
C ALA A 77 6.36 -21.45 12.23
N ASN A 78 5.25 -20.96 11.70
CA ASN A 78 4.11 -21.75 11.31
C ASN A 78 4.59 -22.53 10.10
N SER A 79 4.61 -23.84 10.24
CA SER A 79 4.95 -24.70 9.12
C SER A 79 3.95 -24.44 7.98
N ARG A 80 4.38 -24.59 6.73
CA ARG A 80 3.47 -24.57 5.58
C ARG A 80 2.27 -25.50 5.77
N ALA A 81 2.46 -26.60 6.50
CA ALA A 81 1.40 -27.53 6.86
C ALA A 81 0.31 -26.90 7.75
N GLN A 82 0.67 -26.02 8.69
CA GLN A 82 -0.28 -25.29 9.55
C GLN A 82 -1.02 -24.17 8.82
N LEU A 83 -0.36 -23.49 7.86
CA LEU A 83 -0.96 -22.38 7.11
C LEU A 83 -1.85 -22.84 5.96
N ARG A 84 -1.63 -24.04 5.42
CA ARG A 84 -2.39 -24.58 4.26
C ARG A 84 -3.90 -24.69 4.53
N PRO A 85 -4.38 -25.24 5.67
CA PRO A 85 -5.81 -25.27 5.97
C PRO A 85 -6.45 -23.89 6.05
N VAL A 86 -5.75 -22.92 6.67
CA VAL A 86 -6.20 -21.53 6.80
C VAL A 86 -6.31 -20.88 5.41
N ARG A 87 -5.28 -21.02 4.57
CA ARG A 87 -5.30 -20.54 3.18
C ARG A 87 -6.51 -21.10 2.41
N SER A 88 -6.69 -22.42 2.47
CA SER A 88 -7.80 -23.08 1.79
C SER A 88 -9.17 -22.67 2.33
N ALA A 89 -9.29 -22.38 3.63
CA ALA A 89 -10.53 -21.86 4.21
C ALA A 89 -10.85 -20.46 3.68
N ILE A 90 -9.86 -19.56 3.64
CA ILE A 90 -10.00 -18.20 3.10
C ILE A 90 -10.37 -18.23 1.61
N GLU A 91 -9.73 -19.09 0.81
CA GLU A 91 -10.02 -19.24 -0.62
C GLU A 91 -11.42 -19.82 -0.87
N ARG A 92 -11.85 -20.82 -0.08
CA ARG A 92 -13.22 -21.36 -0.18
C ARG A 92 -14.27 -20.30 0.18
N GLU A 93 -14.09 -19.58 1.28
CA GLU A 93 -15.01 -18.51 1.69
C GLU A 93 -15.09 -17.41 0.61
N ARG A 94 -13.95 -17.05 0.00
CA ARG A 94 -13.91 -16.12 -1.14
C ARG A 94 -14.76 -16.62 -2.30
N ASP A 95 -14.52 -17.85 -2.73
CA ASP A 95 -15.16 -18.42 -3.91
C ASP A 95 -16.67 -18.62 -3.67
N GLU A 96 -17.07 -19.00 -2.46
CA GLU A 96 -18.48 -19.06 -2.04
C GLU A 96 -19.15 -17.68 -2.12
N LYS A 97 -18.53 -16.63 -1.57
CA LYS A 97 -19.07 -15.27 -1.63
C LYS A 97 -19.15 -14.72 -3.05
N ILE A 98 -18.13 -14.97 -3.87
CA ILE A 98 -18.13 -14.59 -5.29
C ILE A 98 -19.27 -15.31 -6.03
N ASN A 99 -19.47 -16.60 -5.78
CA ASN A 99 -20.52 -17.38 -6.44
C ASN A 99 -21.91 -16.91 -6.01
N GLN A 100 -22.14 -16.69 -4.71
CA GLN A 100 -23.39 -16.13 -4.18
C GLN A 100 -23.70 -14.77 -4.82
N CYS A 101 -22.72 -13.87 -4.89
CA CYS A 101 -22.85 -12.56 -5.53
C CYS A 101 -23.18 -12.69 -7.03
N ARG A 102 -22.47 -13.58 -7.75
CA ARG A 102 -22.71 -13.81 -9.18
C ARG A 102 -24.09 -14.39 -9.46
N ASP A 103 -24.60 -15.26 -8.59
CA ASP A 103 -25.93 -15.83 -8.74
C ASP A 103 -27.04 -14.80 -8.45
N ALA A 104 -26.85 -13.93 -7.46
CA ALA A 104 -27.71 -12.77 -7.25
C ALA A 104 -27.72 -11.85 -8.49
N ARG A 105 -26.55 -11.55 -9.07
CA ARG A 105 -26.44 -10.76 -10.31
C ARG A 105 -27.18 -11.41 -11.47
N LYS A 106 -27.05 -12.73 -11.66
CA LYS A 106 -27.80 -13.48 -12.69
C LYS A 106 -29.31 -13.40 -12.47
N HIS A 107 -29.77 -13.43 -11.22
CA HIS A 107 -31.19 -13.27 -10.90
C HIS A 107 -31.71 -11.89 -11.34
N SER A 108 -30.98 -10.81 -11.01
CA SER A 108 -31.32 -9.45 -11.44
C SER A 108 -31.30 -9.32 -12.97
N GLN A 109 -30.34 -9.93 -13.66
CA GLN A 109 -30.28 -9.95 -15.13
C GLN A 109 -31.49 -10.66 -15.76
N ARG A 110 -31.94 -11.78 -15.18
CA ARG A 110 -33.16 -12.48 -15.63
C ARG A 110 -34.39 -11.61 -15.43
N ALA A 111 -34.54 -10.99 -14.25
CA ALA A 111 -35.64 -10.07 -13.97
C ALA A 111 -35.66 -8.88 -14.95
N GLN A 112 -34.49 -8.33 -15.28
CA GLN A 112 -34.36 -7.22 -16.24
C GLN A 112 -34.78 -7.67 -17.65
N SER A 113 -34.36 -8.86 -18.07
CA SER A 113 -34.77 -9.44 -19.35
C SER A 113 -36.28 -9.63 -19.42
N THR A 114 -36.91 -10.09 -18.34
CA THR A 114 -38.37 -10.24 -18.25
C THR A 114 -39.06 -8.88 -18.35
N ALA A 115 -38.64 -7.89 -17.56
CA ALA A 115 -39.22 -6.55 -17.58
C ALA A 115 -39.07 -5.86 -18.95
N ARG A 116 -37.92 -6.02 -19.62
CA ARG A 116 -37.70 -5.52 -20.99
C ARG A 116 -38.58 -6.22 -22.02
N LYS A 117 -38.82 -7.53 -21.86
CA LYS A 117 -39.74 -8.28 -22.74
C LYS A 117 -41.17 -7.76 -22.58
N GLU A 118 -41.63 -7.58 -21.35
CA GLU A 118 -42.96 -7.05 -21.07
C GLU A 118 -43.14 -5.61 -21.58
N LEU A 119 -42.12 -4.76 -21.40
CA LEU A 119 -42.11 -3.40 -21.95
C LEU A 119 -42.24 -3.40 -23.49
N LYS A 120 -41.55 -4.34 -24.16
CA LYS A 120 -41.65 -4.50 -25.62
C LYS A 120 -43.04 -4.94 -26.05
N GLU A 121 -43.68 -5.84 -25.30
CA GLU A 121 -45.04 -6.31 -25.57
C GLU A 121 -46.06 -5.17 -25.42
N ILE A 122 -45.98 -4.37 -24.34
CA ILE A 122 -46.86 -3.21 -24.13
C ILE A 122 -46.66 -2.16 -25.22
N ASN A 123 -45.43 -1.90 -25.64
CA ASN A 123 -45.14 -0.92 -26.69
C ASN A 123 -45.60 -1.39 -28.09
N GLY A 124 -45.82 -2.69 -28.27
CA GLY A 124 -46.26 -3.29 -29.54
C GLY A 124 -47.75 -3.63 -29.60
N SER A 125 -48.50 -3.50 -28.51
CA SER A 125 -49.87 -4.03 -28.42
C SER A 125 -50.97 -3.11 -28.95
N ALA A 126 -50.74 -1.79 -29.00
CA ALA A 126 -51.70 -0.82 -29.53
C ALA A 126 -51.03 0.46 -30.05
N SER A 127 -51.71 1.17 -30.96
CA SER A 127 -51.23 2.45 -31.52
C SER A 127 -51.46 3.66 -30.60
N ARG A 128 -52.26 3.51 -29.54
CA ARG A 128 -52.50 4.52 -28.50
C ARG A 128 -52.58 3.84 -27.14
N ASP A 129 -52.05 4.49 -26.13
CA ASP A 129 -52.09 3.98 -24.77
C ASP A 129 -53.43 4.22 -24.09
N THR A 130 -53.81 3.27 -23.25
CA THR A 130 -54.75 3.51 -22.15
C THR A 130 -53.99 3.97 -20.91
N ASP A 131 -54.66 4.61 -19.95
CA ASP A 131 -54.03 5.05 -18.70
C ASP A 131 -53.34 3.89 -17.95
N SER A 132 -53.92 2.69 -18.00
CA SER A 132 -53.34 1.47 -17.44
C SER A 132 -52.03 1.05 -18.13
N MET A 133 -51.97 1.16 -19.46
CA MET A 133 -50.75 0.88 -20.22
C MET A 133 -49.65 1.88 -19.91
N ALA A 134 -50.00 3.17 -19.80
CA ALA A 134 -49.06 4.22 -19.43
C ALA A 134 -48.48 3.98 -18.02
N ALA A 135 -49.34 3.69 -17.03
CA ALA A 135 -48.91 3.39 -15.65
C ALA A 135 -48.04 2.14 -15.54
N ARG A 136 -48.37 1.07 -16.29
CA ARG A 136 -47.55 -0.15 -16.31
C ARG A 136 -46.21 0.09 -16.97
N ARG A 137 -46.17 0.88 -18.05
CA ARG A 137 -44.93 1.28 -18.72
C ARG A 137 -44.01 2.05 -17.78
N GLU A 138 -44.55 3.03 -17.07
CA GLU A 138 -43.80 3.81 -16.08
C GLU A 138 -43.19 2.91 -15.00
N THR A 139 -43.99 1.98 -14.46
CA THR A 139 -43.51 0.98 -13.48
C THR A 139 -42.36 0.14 -14.02
N LEU A 140 -42.47 -0.33 -15.27
CA LEU A 140 -41.42 -1.11 -15.93
C LEU A 140 -40.15 -0.30 -16.17
N HIS A 141 -40.26 0.99 -16.51
CA HIS A 141 -39.11 1.87 -16.65
C HIS A 141 -38.34 2.03 -15.34
N VAL A 142 -39.04 2.30 -14.24
CA VAL A 142 -38.43 2.37 -12.90
C VAL A 142 -37.78 1.04 -12.54
N GLN A 143 -38.50 -0.07 -12.70
CA GLN A 143 -37.98 -1.40 -12.41
C GLN A 143 -36.73 -1.74 -13.23
N ILE A 144 -36.70 -1.42 -14.53
CA ILE A 144 -35.53 -1.64 -15.38
C ILE A 144 -34.36 -0.78 -14.92
N ALA A 145 -34.59 0.50 -14.57
CA ALA A 145 -33.55 1.39 -14.09
C ALA A 145 -32.94 0.89 -12.75
N ASP A 146 -33.78 0.45 -11.82
CA ASP A 146 -33.36 -0.12 -10.54
C ASP A 146 -32.54 -1.41 -10.73
N LEU A 147 -33.01 -2.31 -11.61
CA LEU A 147 -32.30 -3.54 -11.94
C LEU A 147 -30.95 -3.26 -12.63
N GLU A 148 -30.89 -2.26 -13.51
CA GLU A 148 -29.63 -1.85 -14.14
C GLU A 148 -28.62 -1.34 -13.12
N HIS A 149 -29.07 -0.53 -12.16
CA HIS A 149 -28.23 -0.05 -11.07
C HIS A 149 -27.75 -1.22 -10.19
N ALA A 150 -28.64 -2.14 -9.80
CA ALA A 150 -28.30 -3.33 -9.04
C ALA A 150 -27.28 -4.21 -9.77
N ILE A 151 -27.48 -4.48 -11.06
CA ILE A 151 -26.55 -5.29 -11.88
C ILE A 151 -25.16 -4.64 -11.94
N ARG A 152 -25.09 -3.32 -12.16
CA ARG A 152 -23.81 -2.58 -12.17
C ARG A 152 -23.10 -2.67 -10.83
N ASN A 153 -23.81 -2.44 -9.73
CA ASN A 153 -23.23 -2.48 -8.39
C ASN A 153 -22.76 -3.89 -8.01
N SER A 154 -23.60 -4.91 -8.27
CA SER A 154 -23.21 -6.30 -8.06
C SER A 154 -22.03 -6.70 -8.94
N ALA A 155 -21.91 -6.18 -10.17
CA ALA A 155 -20.73 -6.46 -10.98
C ALA A 155 -19.44 -5.95 -10.32
N ILE A 156 -19.44 -4.71 -9.83
CA ILE A 156 -18.30 -4.15 -9.11
C ILE A 156 -18.02 -4.97 -7.84
N GLU A 157 -19.06 -5.34 -7.09
CA GLU A 157 -18.96 -6.17 -5.89
C GLU A 157 -18.34 -7.53 -6.15
N CYS A 158 -18.91 -8.31 -7.06
CA CYS A 158 -18.47 -9.68 -7.31
C CYS A 158 -17.09 -9.74 -7.96
N ASP A 159 -16.81 -8.81 -8.88
CA ASP A 159 -15.63 -8.88 -9.73
C ASP A 159 -14.45 -8.09 -9.13
N HIS A 160 -14.70 -7.15 -8.20
CA HIS A 160 -13.66 -6.31 -7.60
C HIS A 160 -13.71 -6.23 -6.08
N LEU A 161 -14.88 -5.98 -5.46
CA LEU A 161 -14.89 -5.70 -4.03
C LEU A 161 -14.63 -6.93 -3.16
N ILE A 162 -15.34 -8.03 -3.43
CA ILE A 162 -15.16 -9.30 -2.70
C ILE A 162 -13.73 -9.84 -2.91
N PRO A 163 -13.20 -10.01 -4.14
CA PRO A 163 -11.83 -10.47 -4.33
C PRO A 163 -10.80 -9.66 -3.55
N ALA A 164 -10.89 -8.32 -3.59
CA ALA A 164 -9.93 -7.43 -2.94
C ALA A 164 -9.92 -7.55 -1.41
N ALA A 165 -11.07 -7.79 -0.76
CA ALA A 165 -11.12 -8.02 0.68
C ALA A 165 -10.37 -9.31 1.07
N PHE A 166 -10.48 -10.36 0.27
CA PHE A 166 -9.76 -11.62 0.48
C PHE A 166 -8.27 -11.52 0.10
N GLU A 167 -7.90 -10.63 -0.81
CA GLU A 167 -6.50 -10.31 -1.12
C GLU A 167 -5.74 -9.81 0.10
N VAL A 168 -6.34 -8.94 0.91
CA VAL A 168 -5.73 -8.44 2.15
C VAL A 168 -5.45 -9.60 3.12
N LYS A 169 -6.43 -10.48 3.36
CA LYS A 169 -6.25 -11.64 4.25
C LYS A 169 -5.15 -12.57 3.76
N LEU A 170 -5.13 -12.87 2.47
CA LEU A 170 -4.11 -13.74 1.87
C LEU A 170 -2.72 -13.09 1.85
N ALA A 171 -2.63 -11.77 1.69
CA ALA A 171 -1.38 -11.02 1.79
C ALA A 171 -0.80 -11.09 3.22
N LYS A 172 -1.65 -10.93 4.25
CA LYS A 172 -1.23 -11.12 5.65
C LYS A 172 -0.76 -12.55 5.90
N LEU A 173 -1.50 -13.55 5.43
CA LEU A 173 -1.07 -14.96 5.53
C LEU A 173 0.29 -15.21 4.84
N HIS A 174 0.52 -14.58 3.70
CA HIS A 174 1.80 -14.63 2.99
C HIS A 174 2.94 -14.00 3.79
N LEU A 175 2.69 -12.89 4.50
CA LEU A 175 3.66 -12.30 5.43
C LEU A 175 3.98 -13.26 6.58
N ILE A 176 2.96 -13.87 7.20
CA ILE A 176 3.13 -14.87 8.27
C ILE A 176 4.04 -16.02 7.82
N GLU A 177 3.83 -16.50 6.59
CA GLU A 177 4.60 -17.62 6.02
C GLU A 177 6.07 -17.26 5.73
N HIS A 178 6.35 -16.05 5.23
CA HIS A 178 7.64 -15.74 4.61
C HIS A 178 8.51 -14.74 5.38
N TRP A 179 7.92 -13.88 6.20
CA TRP A 179 8.63 -12.79 6.88
C TRP A 179 9.75 -13.28 7.81
N PRO A 180 9.56 -14.29 8.67
CA PRO A 180 10.61 -14.75 9.58
C PRO A 180 11.89 -15.17 8.87
N LYS A 181 11.77 -16.04 7.86
CA LYS A 181 12.91 -16.50 7.05
C LYS A 181 13.55 -15.32 6.30
N ARG A 182 12.74 -14.41 5.77
CA ARG A 182 13.22 -13.26 5.02
C ARG A 182 14.04 -12.31 5.91
N ARG A 183 13.59 -12.08 7.14
CA ARG A 183 14.32 -11.28 8.14
C ARG A 183 15.66 -11.90 8.49
N ASP A 184 15.73 -13.21 8.71
CA ASP A 184 16.99 -13.91 8.98
C ASP A 184 17.97 -13.86 7.77
N GLU A 185 17.44 -13.89 6.55
CA GLU A 185 18.25 -13.65 5.34
C GLU A 185 18.79 -12.21 5.28
N ILE A 186 17.98 -11.22 5.68
CA ILE A 186 18.38 -9.81 5.71
C ILE A 186 19.47 -9.59 6.75
N ALA A 187 19.29 -10.08 7.97
CA ALA A 187 20.27 -9.97 9.05
C ALA A 187 21.65 -10.53 8.62
N ARG A 188 21.67 -11.73 8.02
CA ARG A 188 22.90 -12.32 7.48
C ARG A 188 23.54 -11.49 6.36
N ARG A 189 22.72 -10.90 5.48
CA ARG A 189 23.21 -10.03 4.38
C ARG A 189 23.78 -8.71 4.89
N ILE A 190 23.28 -8.21 6.02
CA ILE A 190 23.83 -7.02 6.67
C ILE A 190 25.17 -7.37 7.28
N GLU A 191 25.24 -8.47 8.04
CA GLU A 191 26.46 -8.97 8.70
C GLU A 191 27.59 -9.24 7.69
N ASP A 192 27.30 -9.87 6.55
CA ASP A 192 28.29 -10.17 5.52
C ASP A 192 28.55 -9.02 4.51
N GLY A 193 27.94 -7.85 4.74
CA GLY A 193 28.11 -6.66 3.91
C GLY A 193 27.48 -6.72 2.51
N ARG A 194 26.77 -7.80 2.15
CA ARG A 194 26.07 -7.89 0.85
C ARG A 194 24.84 -6.99 0.76
N ALA A 195 24.33 -6.47 1.87
CA ALA A 195 23.20 -5.55 1.90
C ALA A 195 23.43 -4.30 1.03
N ARG A 196 24.63 -3.70 1.08
CA ARG A 196 24.99 -2.52 0.27
C ARG A 196 25.12 -2.83 -1.22
N LYS A 197 25.49 -4.06 -1.59
CA LYS A 197 25.67 -4.51 -2.99
C LYS A 197 24.37 -4.71 -3.75
N ARG A 198 23.21 -4.60 -3.09
CA ARG A 198 21.91 -4.66 -3.75
C ARG A 198 21.74 -3.48 -4.70
N LYS A 199 20.86 -3.62 -5.68
CA LYS A 199 20.43 -2.47 -6.48
C LYS A 199 19.88 -1.38 -5.55
N HIS A 200 20.42 -0.16 -5.65
CA HIS A 200 20.10 0.97 -4.79
C HIS A 200 20.32 0.70 -3.28
N GLY A 201 21.17 -0.27 -2.94
CA GLY A 201 21.41 -0.68 -1.55
C GLY A 201 22.37 0.22 -0.78
N ASP A 202 23.16 1.04 -1.47
CA ASP A 202 24.09 1.97 -0.83
C ASP A 202 23.36 3.27 -0.45
N ILE A 203 22.88 3.33 0.79
CA ILE A 203 22.07 4.43 1.34
C ILE A 203 22.87 5.72 1.57
N ASP A 204 24.20 5.64 1.62
CA ASP A 204 25.05 6.83 1.77
C ASP A 204 25.06 7.64 0.47
N ASP A 205 24.85 6.97 -0.67
CA ASP A 205 24.77 7.59 -1.99
C ASP A 205 23.38 8.19 -2.31
N ILE A 206 22.38 8.13 -1.41
CA ILE A 206 21.09 8.79 -1.67
C ILE A 206 21.34 10.28 -1.95
N GLY A 207 20.85 10.76 -3.10
CA GLY A 207 21.13 12.11 -3.57
C GLY A 207 22.38 12.23 -4.45
N TYR A 208 23.15 11.16 -4.64
CA TYR A 208 24.30 11.12 -5.56
C TYR A 208 24.19 10.00 -6.60
N ARG A 209 23.27 9.04 -6.41
CA ARG A 209 23.03 7.96 -7.37
C ARG A 209 22.51 8.51 -8.71
N ARG A 210 22.96 7.87 -9.78
CA ARG A 210 22.38 8.04 -11.12
C ARG A 210 21.40 6.90 -11.40
N ILE A 211 20.17 7.03 -10.89
CA ILE A 211 19.13 6.00 -11.04
C ILE A 211 18.86 5.71 -12.52
N VAL A 212 18.71 6.77 -13.32
CA VAL A 212 18.54 6.73 -14.76
C VAL A 212 19.12 8.02 -15.37
N LYS A 213 19.58 8.00 -16.63
CA LYS A 213 19.97 9.22 -17.35
C LYS A 213 18.75 10.14 -17.42
N GLN A 214 18.86 11.36 -16.90
CA GLN A 214 17.79 12.36 -16.98
C GLN A 214 18.00 13.26 -18.20
N PRO A 215 17.08 13.29 -19.18
CA PRO A 215 17.06 14.29 -20.21
C PRO A 215 16.25 15.48 -19.69
N GLU A 216 16.81 16.66 -19.88
CA GLU A 216 16.12 17.92 -19.62
C GLU A 216 14.78 18.00 -20.38
N GLU A 217 14.65 17.26 -21.50
CA GLU A 217 13.41 17.07 -22.26
C GLU A 217 12.22 16.56 -21.43
N ASP A 218 12.45 15.81 -20.34
CA ASP A 218 11.35 15.30 -19.51
C ASP A 218 10.53 16.44 -18.87
N ILE A 219 11.16 17.61 -18.64
CA ILE A 219 10.47 18.81 -18.12
C ILE A 219 9.46 19.32 -19.15
N ALA A 220 9.88 19.46 -20.41
CA ALA A 220 9.00 19.90 -21.49
C ALA A 220 7.85 18.91 -21.72
N VAL A 221 8.14 17.60 -21.68
CA VAL A 221 7.12 16.55 -21.80
C VAL A 221 6.11 16.63 -20.64
N GLY A 222 6.58 16.86 -19.42
CA GLY A 222 5.73 17.05 -18.24
C GLY A 222 4.81 18.25 -18.36
N GLN A 223 5.37 19.40 -18.74
CA GLN A 223 4.62 20.65 -18.95
C GLN A 223 3.54 20.48 -20.02
N GLN A 224 3.88 19.88 -21.15
CA GLN A 224 2.93 19.61 -22.22
C GLN A 224 1.82 18.67 -21.76
N ALA A 225 2.15 17.60 -21.03
CA ALA A 225 1.16 16.67 -20.49
C ALA A 225 0.21 17.37 -19.49
N ALA A 226 0.74 18.23 -18.61
CA ALA A 226 -0.06 19.00 -17.67
C ALA A 226 -1.01 19.97 -18.37
N GLN A 227 -0.51 20.73 -19.35
CA GLN A 227 -1.33 21.64 -20.17
C GLN A 227 -2.42 20.88 -20.92
N GLN A 228 -2.08 19.74 -21.51
CA GLN A 228 -3.01 18.88 -22.22
C GLN A 228 -4.12 18.36 -21.29
N MET A 229 -3.77 17.79 -20.13
CA MET A 229 -4.75 17.29 -19.17
C MET A 229 -5.67 18.42 -18.67
N THR A 230 -5.13 19.61 -18.45
CA THR A 230 -5.91 20.79 -18.05
C THR A 230 -6.88 21.22 -19.16
N SER A 231 -6.40 21.37 -20.40
CA SER A 231 -7.22 21.77 -21.55
C SER A 231 -8.33 20.76 -21.90
N SER A 232 -8.12 19.48 -21.57
CA SER A 232 -9.07 18.40 -21.81
C SER A 232 -10.04 18.17 -20.64
N GLY A 233 -9.95 18.96 -19.56
CA GLY A 233 -10.76 18.79 -18.34
C GLY A 233 -10.46 17.52 -17.54
N LEU A 234 -9.33 16.85 -17.81
CA LEU A 234 -8.91 15.64 -17.09
C LEU A 234 -8.10 15.93 -15.84
N MET A 235 -7.49 17.12 -15.74
CA MET A 235 -6.80 17.58 -14.53
C MET A 235 -7.81 18.36 -13.66
N PRO A 236 -8.06 17.94 -12.42
CA PRO A 236 -8.85 18.73 -11.47
C PRO A 236 -8.18 20.08 -11.20
N SER A 237 -8.99 21.09 -10.89
CA SER A 237 -8.50 22.43 -10.56
C SER A 237 -7.58 22.40 -9.32
N PRO A 238 -6.59 23.30 -9.21
CA PRO A 238 -5.83 23.46 -7.98
C PRO A 238 -6.75 23.78 -6.81
N LEU A 239 -6.45 23.21 -5.63
CA LEU A 239 -7.11 23.58 -4.38
C LEU A 239 -6.77 25.05 -4.08
N GLN A 240 -7.78 25.84 -3.72
CA GLN A 240 -7.65 27.29 -3.54
C GLN A 240 -6.92 27.67 -2.23
N ASP A 241 -6.93 26.79 -1.23
CA ASP A 241 -6.33 27.04 0.07
C ASP A 241 -4.80 27.12 -0.03
N LEU A 242 -4.25 28.33 0.17
CA LEU A 242 -2.82 28.59 0.04
C LEU A 242 -1.98 28.01 1.19
N ASP A 243 -2.56 27.85 2.38
CA ASP A 243 -1.86 27.29 3.53
C ASP A 243 -1.65 25.77 3.32
N ILE A 244 -2.68 25.08 2.82
CA ILE A 244 -2.59 23.68 2.42
C ILE A 244 -1.61 23.48 1.28
N GLN A 245 -1.66 24.35 0.25
CA GLN A 245 -0.70 24.32 -0.84
C GLN A 245 0.74 24.51 -0.35
N HIS A 246 0.97 25.46 0.56
CA HIS A 246 2.28 25.75 1.11
C HIS A 246 2.81 24.57 1.95
N TYR A 247 2.00 24.06 2.87
CA TYR A 247 2.36 22.93 3.73
C TYR A 247 2.79 21.70 2.91
N VAL A 248 1.97 21.29 1.93
CA VAL A 248 2.27 20.11 1.11
C VAL A 248 3.53 20.32 0.26
N ARG A 249 3.76 21.54 -0.23
CA ARG A 249 4.98 21.87 -1.00
C ARG A 249 6.23 21.80 -0.13
N GLU A 250 6.19 22.33 1.09
CA GLU A 250 7.29 22.25 2.05
C GLU A 250 7.61 20.79 2.43
N LEU A 251 6.57 19.99 2.71
CA LEU A 251 6.73 18.56 2.98
C LEU A 251 7.39 17.83 1.80
N ALA A 252 6.92 18.10 0.58
CA ALA A 252 7.50 17.51 -0.62
C ALA A 252 8.95 17.94 -0.86
N GLY A 253 9.26 19.22 -0.62
CA GLY A 253 10.60 19.79 -0.74
C GLY A 253 11.60 19.08 0.16
N LYS A 254 11.26 18.88 1.44
CA LYS A 254 12.09 18.13 2.40
C LYS A 254 12.40 16.71 1.93
N ILE A 255 11.40 16.03 1.37
CA ILE A 255 11.58 14.68 0.81
C ILE A 255 12.46 14.74 -0.44
N ALA A 256 12.24 15.70 -1.33
CA ALA A 256 12.97 15.86 -2.57
C ALA A 256 14.47 16.13 -2.34
N GLU A 257 14.80 17.00 -1.38
CA GLU A 257 16.18 17.27 -0.95
C GLU A 257 16.89 16.03 -0.41
N SER A 258 16.12 15.10 0.15
CA SER A 258 16.59 13.83 0.71
C SER A 258 16.48 12.66 -0.29
N SER A 259 16.40 12.94 -1.60
CA SER A 259 16.12 11.94 -2.64
C SER A 259 17.11 11.97 -3.81
N ASP A 260 16.98 11.01 -4.74
CA ASP A 260 17.75 11.01 -6.00
C ASP A 260 17.14 11.88 -7.11
N LEU A 261 16.16 12.72 -6.80
CA LEU A 261 15.56 13.65 -7.77
C LEU A 261 16.61 14.64 -8.29
N LYS A 262 16.66 14.88 -9.62
CA LYS A 262 17.58 15.88 -10.24
C LYS A 262 16.87 16.87 -11.16
N VAL A 263 15.55 16.93 -11.06
CA VAL A 263 14.71 17.95 -11.71
C VAL A 263 14.02 18.78 -10.64
N PRO A 264 13.66 20.04 -10.92
CA PRO A 264 12.81 20.83 -10.01
C PRO A 264 11.50 20.09 -9.71
N LEU A 265 11.11 20.04 -8.44
CA LEU A 265 9.83 19.47 -8.04
C LEU A 265 8.75 20.56 -8.04
N HIS A 266 7.70 20.36 -8.84
CA HIS A 266 6.52 21.19 -8.90
C HIS A 266 5.35 20.46 -8.26
N VAL A 267 4.91 20.95 -7.09
CA VAL A 267 3.82 20.33 -6.33
C VAL A 267 2.58 21.22 -6.33
N THR A 268 1.45 20.60 -6.67
CA THR A 268 0.13 21.24 -6.66
C THR A 268 -0.86 20.34 -5.95
N VAL A 269 -1.50 20.86 -4.90
CA VAL A 269 -2.68 20.22 -4.32
C VAL A 269 -3.86 20.46 -5.27
N ILE A 270 -4.61 19.40 -5.60
CA ILE A 270 -5.75 19.46 -6.52
C ILE A 270 -7.06 19.19 -5.78
N ASP A 271 -8.10 19.90 -6.22
CA ASP A 271 -9.46 19.77 -5.71
C ASP A 271 -10.09 18.47 -6.23
N SER A 272 -9.72 17.37 -5.60
CA SER A 272 -10.24 16.04 -5.91
C SER A 272 -10.41 15.21 -4.63
N PRO A 273 -11.61 14.63 -4.40
CA PRO A 273 -11.86 13.73 -3.26
C PRO A 273 -11.20 12.36 -3.45
N ASN A 274 -10.61 12.10 -4.62
CA ASN A 274 -9.84 10.88 -4.87
C ASN A 274 -8.57 10.86 -3.99
N ILE A 275 -8.00 9.68 -3.79
CA ILE A 275 -6.77 9.52 -2.98
C ILE A 275 -5.53 9.23 -3.82
N ALA A 276 -5.68 9.09 -5.15
CA ALA A 276 -4.58 8.74 -6.06
C ALA A 276 -3.79 9.99 -6.50
N PRO A 277 -2.52 10.15 -6.09
CA PRO A 277 -1.69 11.23 -6.59
C PRO A 277 -1.40 11.03 -8.09
N ILE A 278 -1.14 12.12 -8.81
CA ILE A 278 -0.76 12.09 -10.22
C ILE A 278 0.69 12.57 -10.33
N THR A 279 1.56 11.76 -10.94
CA THR A 279 2.92 12.15 -11.31
C THR A 279 3.06 12.25 -12.82
N LEU A 280 3.66 13.34 -13.28
CA LEU A 280 4.07 13.51 -14.68
C LEU A 280 5.60 13.61 -14.77
N PRO A 281 6.18 13.30 -15.95
CA PRO A 281 7.61 13.48 -16.22
C PRO A 281 8.11 14.88 -15.84
N GLY A 282 9.39 15.01 -15.51
CA GLY A 282 9.99 16.33 -15.33
C GLY A 282 9.68 17.02 -14.00
N GLY A 283 9.13 16.31 -13.01
CA GLY A 283 9.01 16.83 -11.66
C GLY A 283 7.62 17.33 -11.25
N PHE A 284 6.56 17.06 -12.02
CA PHE A 284 5.22 17.50 -11.65
C PHE A 284 4.50 16.44 -10.81
N LEU A 285 4.11 16.84 -9.61
CA LEU A 285 3.40 16.02 -8.63
C LEU A 285 2.11 16.72 -8.21
N TYR A 286 0.98 16.08 -8.46
CA TYR A 286 -0.34 16.56 -8.06
C TYR A 286 -0.90 15.70 -6.94
N ILE A 287 -1.24 16.35 -5.83
CA ILE A 287 -1.71 15.71 -4.60
C ILE A 287 -3.21 16.02 -4.42
N PRO A 288 -4.11 15.04 -4.57
CA PRO A 288 -5.51 15.25 -4.22
C PRO A 288 -5.70 15.61 -2.75
N PHE A 289 -6.63 16.50 -2.43
CA PHE A 289 -6.99 16.73 -1.02
C PHE A 289 -7.54 15.46 -0.35
N GLY A 290 -8.20 14.58 -1.12
CA GLY A 290 -8.68 13.30 -0.61
C GLY A 290 -7.57 12.42 -0.03
N LEU A 291 -6.37 12.46 -0.62
CA LEU A 291 -5.19 11.75 -0.09
C LEU A 291 -4.77 12.32 1.28
N ILE A 292 -4.75 13.64 1.41
CA ILE A 292 -4.39 14.32 2.66
C ILE A 292 -5.39 13.95 3.76
N ARG A 293 -6.69 13.96 3.45
CA ARG A 293 -7.76 13.58 4.37
C ARG A 293 -7.69 12.11 4.80
N ALA A 294 -7.31 11.21 3.87
CA ALA A 294 -7.20 9.78 4.12
C ALA A 294 -5.98 9.38 4.96
N ALA A 295 -4.92 10.19 4.99
CA ALA A 295 -3.75 9.93 5.81
C ALA A 295 -4.07 10.22 7.30
N GLU A 296 -3.77 9.27 8.19
CA GLU A 296 -3.94 9.42 9.65
C GLU A 296 -2.82 10.25 10.29
N THR A 297 -1.60 10.14 9.77
CA THR A 297 -0.41 10.85 10.27
C THR A 297 0.41 11.46 9.15
N GLU A 298 1.27 12.43 9.48
CA GLU A 298 2.18 13.04 8.50
C GLU A 298 3.11 12.03 7.83
N ALA A 299 3.61 11.03 8.56
CA ALA A 299 4.46 9.99 7.99
C ALA A 299 3.74 9.16 6.92
N GLN A 300 2.42 8.96 7.05
CA GLN A 300 1.63 8.29 6.01
C GLN A 300 1.61 9.09 4.70
N LEU A 301 1.32 10.40 4.80
CA LEU A 301 1.36 11.30 3.65
C LEU A 301 2.77 11.36 3.05
N ALA A 302 3.80 11.53 3.90
CA ALA A 302 5.20 11.56 3.48
C ALA A 302 5.62 10.25 2.81
N GLY A 303 5.15 9.09 3.28
CA GLY A 303 5.41 7.79 2.67
C GLY A 303 4.85 7.69 1.25
N VAL A 304 3.59 8.11 1.04
CA VAL A 304 2.99 8.17 -0.30
C VAL A 304 3.77 9.11 -1.21
N MET A 305 4.08 10.32 -0.74
CA MET A 305 4.83 11.33 -1.51
C MET A 305 6.25 10.85 -1.85
N SER A 306 6.94 10.18 -0.93
CA SER A 306 8.28 9.63 -1.15
C SER A 306 8.29 8.59 -2.26
N ARG A 307 7.28 7.71 -2.30
CA ARG A 307 7.10 6.75 -3.39
C ARG A 307 6.84 7.43 -4.73
N GLU A 308 6.03 8.48 -4.75
CA GLU A 308 5.77 9.24 -5.98
C GLU A 308 7.02 10.00 -6.47
N ILE A 309 7.78 10.62 -5.57
CA ILE A 309 9.07 11.26 -5.89
C ILE A 309 10.06 10.22 -6.43
N ALA A 310 10.08 9.00 -5.89
CA ALA A 310 10.86 7.90 -6.43
C ALA A 310 10.48 7.50 -7.85
N ARG A 311 9.19 7.53 -8.21
CA ARG A 311 8.73 7.29 -9.59
C ARG A 311 9.23 8.36 -10.55
N ILE A 312 9.20 9.62 -10.13
CA ILE A 312 9.71 10.76 -10.90
C ILE A 312 11.23 10.64 -11.08
N ALA A 313 11.98 10.46 -9.99
CA ALA A 313 13.44 10.30 -10.02
C ALA A 313 13.89 9.11 -10.91
N SER A 314 13.10 8.03 -10.91
CA SER A 314 13.33 6.82 -11.72
C SER A 314 12.78 6.89 -13.15
N ARG A 315 12.15 8.02 -13.51
CA ARG A 315 11.51 8.29 -14.82
C ARG A 315 10.55 7.18 -15.25
N HIS A 316 9.79 6.61 -14.31
CA HIS A 316 8.91 5.46 -14.61
C HIS A 316 7.85 5.82 -15.66
N GLY A 317 7.26 7.02 -15.58
CA GLY A 317 6.31 7.52 -16.59
C GLY A 317 6.92 7.56 -18.00
N THR A 318 8.08 8.18 -18.15
CA THR A 318 8.77 8.27 -19.45
C THR A 318 9.21 6.90 -19.98
N ARG A 319 9.77 6.04 -19.12
CA ARG A 319 10.23 4.69 -19.51
C ARG A 319 9.07 3.79 -19.90
N ALA A 320 7.94 3.90 -19.22
CA ALA A 320 6.76 3.13 -19.54
C ALA A 320 6.07 3.63 -20.81
N SER A 321 6.00 4.95 -21.04
CA SER A 321 5.51 5.54 -22.30
C SER A 321 6.34 5.08 -23.50
N LYS A 322 7.68 5.15 -23.39
CA LYS A 322 8.61 4.61 -24.41
C LYS A 322 8.39 3.13 -24.67
N ARG A 323 8.18 2.33 -23.62
CA ARG A 323 7.93 0.89 -23.77
C ARG A 323 6.59 0.60 -24.44
N SER A 324 5.54 1.36 -24.12
CA SER A 324 4.23 1.24 -24.77
C SER A 324 4.29 1.62 -26.25
N PHE A 325 5.06 2.65 -26.59
CA PHE A 325 5.31 3.02 -27.99
C PHE A 325 6.02 1.89 -28.74
N MET A 326 7.08 1.33 -28.17
CA MET A 326 7.82 0.22 -28.78
C MET A 326 6.98 -1.06 -28.91
N SER A 327 6.17 -1.42 -27.90
CA SER A 327 5.33 -2.63 -27.98
C SER A 327 4.28 -2.53 -29.08
N LYS A 328 3.76 -1.33 -29.36
CA LYS A 328 2.80 -1.10 -30.45
C LYS A 328 3.43 -1.21 -31.84
N LEU A 329 4.74 -0.99 -31.98
CA LEU A 329 5.45 -1.14 -33.25
C LEU A 329 5.62 -2.61 -33.67
N PHE A 330 5.53 -3.55 -32.73
CA PHE A 330 5.66 -4.99 -32.97
C PHE A 330 4.31 -5.73 -33.06
N VAL A 331 3.18 -5.01 -33.04
CA VAL A 331 1.85 -5.62 -33.27
C VAL A 331 1.67 -5.83 -34.78
N PRO A 332 1.28 -7.04 -35.25
CA PRO A 332 1.02 -7.30 -36.66
C PRO A 332 0.01 -6.29 -37.23
N ALA A 333 0.29 -5.76 -38.43
CA ALA A 333 -0.45 -4.68 -39.10
C ALA A 333 -1.97 -4.90 -39.23
N ALA A 334 -2.47 -6.12 -39.01
CA ALA A 334 -3.89 -6.46 -39.02
C ALA A 334 -4.74 -5.80 -37.91
N GLN A 335 -4.14 -5.21 -36.86
CA GLN A 335 -4.87 -4.51 -35.78
C GLN A 335 -4.72 -2.97 -35.84
N VAL A 336 -4.10 -2.43 -36.88
CA VAL A 336 -3.60 -1.04 -36.94
C VAL A 336 -4.59 -0.05 -37.61
N THR A 337 -5.87 -0.39 -37.76
CA THR A 337 -6.74 0.41 -38.66
C THR A 337 -7.33 1.69 -38.06
N THR A 338 -7.20 1.98 -36.75
CA THR A 338 -7.96 3.13 -36.20
C THR A 338 -7.29 4.02 -35.15
N GLY A 339 -6.03 3.80 -34.78
CA GLY A 339 -5.43 4.53 -33.62
C GLY A 339 -4.04 5.13 -33.82
N LEU A 340 -3.37 4.88 -34.94
CA LEU A 340 -1.94 5.21 -35.10
C LEU A 340 -1.67 6.52 -35.86
N PHE A 341 -2.67 7.13 -36.48
CA PHE A 341 -2.50 8.35 -37.30
C PHE A 341 -2.85 9.67 -36.60
N THR A 342 -3.33 9.65 -35.35
CA THR A 342 -3.47 10.87 -34.54
C THR A 342 -2.23 11.06 -33.68
N GLY A 343 -1.29 11.86 -34.18
CA GLY A 343 -0.04 12.18 -33.50
C GLY A 343 -0.26 12.53 -32.01
N GLY A 344 0.52 11.88 -31.14
CA GLY A 344 0.75 12.24 -29.74
C GLY A 344 -0.41 12.06 -28.74
N PHE A 345 -1.67 12.14 -29.15
CA PHE A 345 -2.77 12.36 -28.21
C PHE A 345 -3.43 11.09 -27.64
N SER A 346 -3.47 9.99 -28.40
CA SER A 346 -4.13 8.76 -27.94
C SER A 346 -3.34 7.99 -26.87
N ASN A 347 -2.02 8.19 -26.79
CA ASN A 347 -1.13 7.35 -25.97
C ASN A 347 -0.90 7.88 -24.55
N ALA A 348 -0.80 9.19 -24.36
CA ALA A 348 -0.59 9.76 -23.03
C ALA A 348 -1.84 9.63 -22.15
N GLY A 349 -3.01 10.05 -22.64
CA GLY A 349 -4.28 9.93 -21.90
C GLY A 349 -4.66 8.50 -21.57
N THR A 350 -4.40 7.54 -22.48
CA THR A 350 -4.59 6.10 -22.23
C THR A 350 -3.59 5.56 -21.20
N TYR A 351 -2.32 5.97 -21.27
CA TYR A 351 -1.28 5.53 -20.33
C TYR A 351 -1.54 6.06 -18.90
N TYR A 352 -1.88 7.34 -18.77
CA TYR A 352 -2.25 7.94 -17.49
C TYR A 352 -3.59 7.38 -16.99
N GLY A 353 -4.55 7.14 -17.88
CA GLY A 353 -5.81 6.48 -17.52
C GLY A 353 -5.61 5.06 -16.97
N VAL A 354 -4.74 4.26 -17.57
CA VAL A 354 -4.44 2.88 -17.12
C VAL A 354 -3.60 2.86 -15.83
N ASN A 355 -2.62 3.75 -15.66
CA ASN A 355 -1.77 3.75 -14.45
C ASN A 355 -2.46 4.41 -13.23
N TYR A 356 -3.36 5.36 -13.46
CA TYR A 356 -4.09 6.08 -12.41
C TYR A 356 -5.55 5.62 -12.23
N GLY A 357 -5.96 4.56 -12.92
CA GLY A 357 -7.23 3.86 -12.65
C GLY A 357 -8.48 4.48 -13.28
N LEU A 358 -8.37 5.27 -14.36
CA LEU A 358 -9.53 5.57 -15.22
C LEU A 358 -9.94 4.29 -15.96
N GLN A 359 -10.94 3.59 -15.42
CA GLN A 359 -11.59 2.47 -16.10
C GLN A 359 -12.36 2.97 -17.34
N GLY A 360 -12.18 2.31 -18.48
CA GLY A 360 -12.92 2.60 -19.72
C GLY A 360 -12.24 2.12 -21.00
N LEU A 361 -10.94 1.84 -20.96
CA LEU A 361 -10.17 1.40 -22.13
C LEU A 361 -9.87 -0.09 -21.99
N GLY A 362 -10.70 -0.94 -22.61
CA GLY A 362 -10.55 -2.40 -22.69
C GLY A 362 -9.33 -2.85 -23.50
N THR A 363 -8.15 -2.31 -23.19
CA THR A 363 -6.92 -2.61 -23.91
C THR A 363 -6.33 -3.93 -23.42
N LEU A 364 -5.99 -4.82 -24.36
CA LEU A 364 -5.07 -5.94 -24.13
C LEU A 364 -3.76 -5.38 -23.59
N VAL A 365 -3.55 -5.46 -22.28
CA VAL A 365 -2.30 -5.03 -21.66
C VAL A 365 -1.24 -6.09 -21.97
N ASP A 366 -0.27 -5.73 -22.80
CA ASP A 366 0.87 -6.59 -23.13
C ASP A 366 1.56 -7.08 -21.83
N ARG A 367 1.84 -8.37 -21.76
CA ARG A 367 2.59 -9.00 -20.66
C ARG A 367 3.91 -8.29 -20.38
N ALA A 368 4.58 -7.79 -21.43
CA ALA A 368 5.81 -7.01 -21.30
C ALA A 368 5.61 -5.67 -20.57
N LEU A 369 4.42 -5.07 -20.66
CA LEU A 369 4.06 -3.85 -19.92
C LEU A 369 3.74 -4.18 -18.46
N VAL A 370 3.06 -5.30 -18.19
CA VAL A 370 2.79 -5.78 -16.83
C VAL A 370 4.07 -6.08 -16.06
N GLU A 371 5.00 -6.83 -16.65
CA GLU A 371 6.30 -7.14 -16.01
C GLU A 371 7.15 -5.89 -15.75
N SER A 372 6.97 -4.85 -16.56
CA SER A 372 7.66 -3.57 -16.35
C SER A 372 7.02 -2.76 -15.23
N ALA A 373 5.68 -2.78 -15.13
CA ALA A 373 4.96 -2.13 -14.05
C ALA A 373 5.37 -2.71 -12.69
N GLU A 374 5.47 -4.04 -12.57
CA GLU A 374 5.93 -4.68 -11.32
C GLU A 374 7.37 -4.29 -10.95
N LYS A 375 8.27 -4.20 -11.93
CA LYS A 375 9.64 -3.75 -11.71
C LYS A 375 9.71 -2.30 -11.27
N TYR A 376 8.90 -1.43 -11.86
CA TYR A 376 8.81 -0.02 -11.50
C TYR A 376 8.19 0.17 -10.12
N GLN A 377 7.13 -0.56 -9.81
CA GLN A 377 6.53 -0.57 -8.49
C GLN A 377 7.54 -0.98 -7.43
N LYS A 378 8.23 -2.12 -7.60
CA LYS A 378 9.26 -2.56 -6.66
C LYS A 378 10.40 -1.54 -6.48
N GLU A 379 10.84 -0.91 -7.57
CA GLU A 379 11.88 0.12 -7.53
C GLU A 379 11.40 1.40 -6.83
N ALA A 380 10.17 1.83 -7.09
CA ALA A 380 9.56 3.01 -6.45
C ALA A 380 9.29 2.77 -4.96
N ASP A 381 8.81 1.59 -4.58
CA ASP A 381 8.57 1.23 -3.19
C ASP A 381 9.91 1.18 -2.43
N GLN A 382 10.95 0.56 -3.00
CA GLN A 382 12.29 0.52 -2.41
C GLN A 382 12.88 1.92 -2.18
N LEU A 383 12.89 2.75 -3.23
CA LEU A 383 13.43 4.10 -3.15
C LEU A 383 12.56 5.02 -2.28
N GLY A 384 11.24 4.84 -2.31
CA GLY A 384 10.30 5.61 -1.48
C GLY A 384 10.53 5.40 0.02
N VAL A 385 10.72 4.15 0.45
CA VAL A 385 11.10 3.82 1.83
C VAL A 385 12.42 4.51 2.21
N GLN A 386 13.43 4.45 1.33
CA GLN A 386 14.72 5.09 1.56
C GLN A 386 14.63 6.62 1.64
N TYR A 387 13.80 7.27 0.81
CA TYR A 387 13.63 8.72 0.81
C TYR A 387 12.87 9.21 2.04
N ALA A 388 11.82 8.50 2.46
CA ALA A 388 11.12 8.78 3.71
C ALA A 388 12.09 8.68 4.90
N TRP A 389 12.86 7.59 4.97
CA TRP A 389 13.89 7.39 6.00
C TRP A 389 14.93 8.50 5.97
N LYS A 390 15.49 8.83 4.79
CA LYS A 390 16.54 9.86 4.65
C LYS A 390 16.02 11.23 5.11
N ALA A 391 14.79 11.58 4.74
CA ALA A 391 14.09 12.80 5.16
C ALA A 391 13.69 12.82 6.66
N GLY A 392 13.87 11.70 7.38
CA GLY A 392 13.63 11.60 8.83
C GLY A 392 12.21 11.19 9.20
N PHE A 393 11.36 10.82 8.23
CA PHE A 393 10.04 10.26 8.49
C PHE A 393 10.13 8.77 8.81
N ASP A 394 9.10 8.25 9.48
CA ASP A 394 8.95 6.81 9.70
C ASP A 394 8.85 6.08 8.34
N PRO A 395 9.81 5.20 8.00
CA PRO A 395 9.80 4.50 6.72
C PRO A 395 8.63 3.52 6.55
N SER A 396 7.93 3.19 7.63
CA SER A 396 6.71 2.38 7.63
C SER A 396 5.46 3.18 7.22
N GLY A 397 5.57 4.50 7.04
CA GLY A 397 4.44 5.39 6.79
C GLY A 397 3.58 4.99 5.59
N PHE A 398 4.18 4.56 4.48
CA PHE A 398 3.41 4.11 3.31
C PHE A 398 2.63 2.81 3.58
N ILE A 399 3.20 1.90 4.38
CA ILE A 399 2.52 0.66 4.81
C ILE A 399 1.37 0.99 5.75
N ALA A 400 1.60 1.89 6.72
CA ALA A 400 0.57 2.37 7.63
C ALA A 400 -0.59 3.04 6.88
N PHE A 401 -0.30 3.77 5.80
CA PHE A 401 -1.34 4.33 4.93
C PHE A 401 -2.17 3.22 4.27
N LEU A 402 -1.54 2.14 3.78
CA LEU A 402 -2.28 1.00 3.23
C LEU A 402 -3.16 0.31 4.29
N ASP A 403 -2.74 0.27 5.55
CA ASP A 403 -3.55 -0.22 6.67
C ASP A 403 -4.78 0.64 6.90
N SER A 404 -4.64 1.97 6.95
CA SER A 404 -5.75 2.92 7.10
C SER A 404 -6.78 2.74 5.97
N LEU A 405 -6.31 2.61 4.74
CA LEU A 405 -7.18 2.35 3.59
C LEU A 405 -7.92 1.02 3.66
N ALA A 406 -7.32 -0.01 4.26
CA ALA A 406 -7.95 -1.31 4.43
C ALA A 406 -9.01 -1.33 5.54
N LYS A 407 -8.99 -0.35 6.46
CA LYS A 407 -9.99 -0.19 7.53
C LYS A 407 -11.24 0.56 7.06
N ASP A 408 -11.05 1.69 6.37
CA ASP A 408 -12.13 2.66 6.12
C ASP A 408 -12.89 2.45 4.81
N GLU A 409 -12.27 1.82 3.82
CA GLU A 409 -12.88 1.59 2.51
C GLU A 409 -12.86 0.09 2.17
N PRO A 410 -13.91 -0.47 1.54
CA PRO A 410 -13.77 -1.79 0.94
C PRO A 410 -12.60 -1.70 -0.05
N VAL A 411 -11.55 -2.50 0.15
CA VAL A 411 -10.24 -2.48 -0.57
C VAL A 411 -10.38 -2.14 -2.06
N SER A 412 -11.40 -2.69 -2.67
CA SER A 412 -12.07 -2.31 -3.92
C SER A 412 -12.16 -0.83 -4.38
N ARG A 413 -12.23 0.15 -3.45
CA ARG A 413 -12.36 1.60 -3.67
C ARG A 413 -11.03 2.30 -3.47
N VAL A 414 -10.04 1.62 -2.89
CA VAL A 414 -8.65 2.05 -2.92
C VAL A 414 -8.25 2.16 -4.40
N PRO A 415 -7.72 3.29 -4.89
CA PRO A 415 -7.37 3.42 -6.29
C PRO A 415 -6.36 2.35 -6.75
N ILE A 416 -6.47 1.93 -8.02
CA ILE A 416 -5.63 0.89 -8.62
C ILE A 416 -4.14 1.21 -8.49
N VAL A 417 -3.75 2.49 -8.46
CA VAL A 417 -2.36 2.93 -8.24
C VAL A 417 -1.76 2.41 -6.91
N PHE A 418 -2.61 2.13 -5.91
CA PHE A 418 -2.21 1.51 -4.65
C PHE A 418 -2.41 -0.01 -4.64
N ARG A 419 -3.27 -0.56 -5.52
CA ARG A 419 -3.63 -1.98 -5.61
C ARG A 419 -3.08 -2.70 -6.85
N GLN A 420 -2.00 -2.24 -7.47
CA GLN A 420 -1.50 -2.89 -8.69
C GLN A 420 -1.20 -4.38 -8.45
N GLY A 421 -2.10 -5.24 -8.93
CA GLY A 421 -1.89 -6.68 -9.13
C GLY A 421 -2.56 -7.65 -8.14
N GLN A 422 -2.91 -8.82 -8.66
CA GLN A 422 -3.47 -10.01 -7.99
C GLN A 422 -2.94 -10.30 -6.57
N VAL A 423 -3.77 -10.86 -5.69
CA VAL A 423 -3.49 -11.51 -4.38
C VAL A 423 -2.00 -11.74 -4.00
N GLU A 424 -1.24 -12.51 -4.79
CA GLU A 424 0.17 -12.85 -4.50
C GLU A 424 1.11 -11.62 -4.52
N LYS A 425 0.73 -10.59 -5.28
CA LYS A 425 1.53 -9.39 -5.51
C LYS A 425 1.50 -8.44 -4.32
N LEU A 426 0.38 -8.31 -3.60
CA LEU A 426 0.32 -7.46 -2.40
C LEU A 426 1.20 -8.02 -1.27
N GLY A 427 1.06 -9.32 -0.95
CA GLY A 427 1.90 -9.96 0.07
C GLY A 427 3.40 -9.89 -0.26
N LYS A 428 3.76 -10.09 -1.53
CA LYS A 428 5.15 -9.97 -2.01
C LYS A 428 5.66 -8.52 -1.99
N ARG A 429 4.79 -7.55 -2.29
CA ARG A 429 5.11 -6.12 -2.21
C ARG A 429 5.44 -5.72 -0.77
N LEU A 430 4.54 -6.03 0.17
CA LEU A 430 4.73 -5.76 1.59
C LEU A 430 6.01 -6.42 2.14
N LEU A 431 6.30 -7.67 1.75
CA LEU A 431 7.58 -8.31 2.11
C LEU A 431 8.81 -7.55 1.58
N ASN A 432 8.75 -6.95 0.40
CA ASN A 432 9.87 -6.18 -0.13
C ASN A 432 10.03 -4.85 0.60
N GLU A 433 8.93 -4.20 0.98
CA GLU A 433 8.96 -2.96 1.75
C GLU A 433 9.46 -3.19 3.17
N PHE A 434 8.93 -4.18 3.90
CA PHE A 434 9.47 -4.60 5.20
C PHE A 434 10.95 -4.93 5.09
N ALA A 435 11.34 -5.67 4.04
CA ALA A 435 12.73 -6.01 3.83
C ALA A 435 13.60 -4.76 3.64
N GLU A 436 13.11 -3.74 2.93
CA GLU A 436 13.86 -2.50 2.77
C GLU A 436 13.99 -1.75 4.08
N ILE A 437 12.92 -1.67 4.90
CA ILE A 437 12.97 -1.05 6.23
C ILE A 437 14.04 -1.72 7.11
N GLU A 438 14.11 -3.06 7.13
CA GLU A 438 15.13 -3.80 7.90
C GLU A 438 16.57 -3.58 7.39
N TYR A 439 16.77 -3.22 6.12
CA TYR A 439 18.11 -2.88 5.62
C TYR A 439 18.56 -1.48 6.05
N LEU A 440 17.65 -0.63 6.53
CA LEU A 440 17.97 0.74 6.92
C LEU A 440 18.51 0.77 8.35
N PRO A 441 19.58 1.56 8.61
CA PRO A 441 20.04 1.82 9.96
C PRO A 441 18.93 2.46 10.79
N HIS A 442 18.76 1.96 12.01
CA HIS A 442 17.84 2.53 12.97
C HIS A 442 18.27 3.96 13.36
N LYS A 443 17.34 4.91 13.30
CA LYS A 443 17.53 6.28 13.82
C LYS A 443 16.97 6.40 15.24
N GLU A 444 17.52 7.28 16.08
CA GLU A 444 17.04 7.48 17.46
C GLU A 444 15.55 7.80 17.54
N SER A 445 15.05 8.58 16.58
CA SER A 445 13.64 8.90 16.44
C SER A 445 13.27 9.13 14.99
N TYR A 446 12.06 8.73 14.61
CA TYR A 446 11.43 9.08 13.34
C TYR A 446 10.31 10.09 13.57
N ARG A 447 10.11 11.01 12.62
CA ARG A 447 8.93 11.85 12.58
C ARG A 447 7.74 11.01 12.11
N THR A 448 6.82 10.73 13.02
CA THR A 448 5.59 9.97 12.75
C THR A 448 4.43 10.91 12.39
N ASP A 449 4.33 12.05 13.07
CA ASP A 449 3.25 13.01 12.91
C ASP A 449 3.68 14.45 13.26
N SER A 450 2.81 15.43 13.00
CA SER A 450 2.99 16.81 13.46
C SER A 450 1.68 17.55 13.71
N VAL A 451 1.76 18.60 14.54
CA VAL A 451 0.64 19.50 14.83
C VAL A 451 0.19 20.23 13.56
N GLU A 452 1.15 20.62 12.71
CA GLU A 452 0.89 21.27 11.43
C GLU A 452 0.07 20.35 10.50
N PHE A 453 0.42 19.07 10.41
CA PHE A 453 -0.35 18.11 9.62
C PHE A 453 -1.80 17.99 10.10
N GLN A 454 -2.00 17.84 11.42
CA GLN A 454 -3.34 17.66 11.97
C GLN A 454 -4.22 18.90 11.75
N LYS A 455 -3.67 20.11 11.87
CA LYS A 455 -4.38 21.36 11.53
C LYS A 455 -4.82 21.40 10.07
N ILE A 456 -3.94 21.00 9.16
CA ILE A 456 -4.23 20.95 7.72
C ILE A 456 -5.31 19.92 7.40
N LYS A 457 -5.29 18.78 8.09
CA LYS A 457 -6.31 17.74 7.96
C LYS A 457 -7.66 18.21 8.49
N GLU A 458 -7.70 18.90 9.63
CA GLU A 458 -8.93 19.49 10.20
C GLU A 458 -9.55 20.54 9.26
N ALA A 459 -8.73 21.36 8.59
CA ALA A 459 -9.22 22.34 7.62
C ALA A 459 -9.86 21.72 6.35
N LEU A 460 -9.62 20.42 6.10
CA LEU A 460 -10.19 19.67 4.96
C LEU A 460 -11.44 18.85 5.31
N GLN A 461 -11.89 18.90 6.57
CA GLN A 461 -13.14 18.29 7.04
C GLN A 461 -14.30 19.27 6.89
#